data_AF-F2UE51-F1
#
_entry.id   AF-F2UE51-F1
#
_cell.length_a   1.000
_cell.length_b   1.000
_cell.length_c   1.000
_cell.angle_alpha   90.00
_cell.angle_beta   90.00
_cell.angle_gamma   90.00
#
_symmetry.space_group_name_H-M   'P 1'
#
loop_
_entity.id
_entity.type
_entity.pdbx_description
1 polymer ?
#
loop_
_entity_poly.entity_id
_entity_poly.type
_entity_poly.pdbx_seq_one_letter_code
_entity_poly.pdbx_strand_id
1 'polypeptide(L)'
;MSSGFVYDYMAHYRAITAKLKKKFLRRPNTAEVRDSYKDLCVQLTKECNHPYAAFVCLAQARCEEALENKLGEAETLTRAGQYFFKSEADKAMTSRDSFEEDLMDALYCFDAAIDMYLREGKKALAAALCVETSRSLALLGKEEESIPYALKAADLESESPLAAIAALTRASQYQINLLRFEAALDSLFRVVDVVLATCHVRNDDRTCSTVPVDCFLRAARVCPSGVYRATIADAEVQCLLLFYLIHPDQRGRFAALQLLAQRYGSVEHCPHVAHLGQTLVFLLRTLVMLLESNGDPQALVDLQGELWPLLSATQNQLLHHILRLLIVSALVACASAALCDKPEVSSTYAATGVDTQYKQTSFLAQFTVSCDGEKFQDELVAQIGNEFYPVSSDDEGNYQVSWYVPHRVAVSGGETVKIFDQDSISRAQKALREGGSTDGLEAFTVSSSFSSPIDVQLPIAPQFLAMAAFGYAAVVLFMKTRNVQ
;
A
#
# COMPACT_ATOMS: atom_id res chain seq x y z
N MET A 1 -3.39 -3.33 55.64
CA MET A 1 -3.57 -4.30 56.74
C MET A 1 -4.69 -5.27 56.38
N SER A 2 -4.32 -6.46 55.92
CA SER A 2 -5.15 -7.68 55.95
C SER A 2 -4.21 -8.87 56.01
N SER A 3 -3.40 -8.90 57.07
CA SER A 3 -2.67 -10.09 57.52
C SER A 3 -3.69 -11.03 58.16
N GLY A 4 -4.23 -11.97 57.39
CA GLY A 4 -5.19 -12.95 57.88
C GLY A 4 -5.36 -14.07 56.87
N PHE A 5 -4.66 -15.19 57.11
CA PHE A 5 -4.71 -16.44 56.35
C PHE A 5 -4.42 -16.30 54.85
N VAL A 6 -3.13 -16.25 54.48
CA VAL A 6 -2.73 -16.80 53.17
C VAL A 6 -3.04 -18.30 53.26
N TYR A 7 -4.22 -18.69 52.78
CA TYR A 7 -4.58 -20.10 52.63
C TYR A 7 -3.47 -20.71 51.75
N ASP A 8 -2.71 -21.65 52.29
CA ASP A 8 -1.56 -22.21 51.56
C ASP A 8 -2.08 -23.18 50.49
N TYR A 9 -2.51 -22.64 49.34
CA TYR A 9 -2.99 -23.42 48.20
C TYR A 9 -1.93 -24.40 47.73
N MET A 10 -0.64 -24.09 47.92
CA MET A 10 0.45 -24.99 47.59
C MET A 10 0.50 -26.18 48.56
N ALA A 11 0.25 -25.97 49.86
CA ALA A 11 0.05 -27.08 50.80
C ALA A 11 -1.19 -27.92 50.43
N HIS A 12 -2.31 -27.28 50.09
CA HIS A 12 -3.52 -28.01 49.71
C HIS A 12 -3.30 -28.84 48.42
N TYR A 13 -2.65 -28.24 47.41
CA TYR A 13 -2.26 -28.91 46.18
C TYR A 13 -1.32 -30.09 46.45
N ARG A 14 -0.27 -29.89 47.26
CA ARG A 14 0.66 -30.97 47.66
C ARG A 14 -0.06 -32.10 48.41
N ALA A 15 -1.03 -31.77 49.25
CA ALA A 15 -1.83 -32.75 49.98
C ALA A 15 -2.69 -33.60 49.03
N ILE A 16 -3.30 -32.98 48.01
CA ILE A 16 -4.06 -33.69 46.97
C ILE A 16 -3.10 -34.58 46.15
N THR A 17 -1.97 -34.03 45.68
CA THR A 17 -0.97 -34.77 44.90
C THR A 17 -0.38 -35.95 45.70
N ALA A 18 -0.25 -35.83 47.03
CA ALA A 18 0.20 -36.92 47.89
C ALA A 18 -0.77 -38.12 47.89
N LYS A 19 -2.07 -37.91 47.61
CA LYS A 19 -3.05 -39.00 47.46
C LYS A 19 -2.79 -39.87 46.22
N LEU A 20 -2.09 -39.36 45.21
CA LEU A 20 -1.71 -40.10 44.00
C LEU A 20 -0.49 -41.01 44.20
N LYS A 21 0.31 -40.80 45.25
CA LYS A 21 1.50 -41.62 45.50
C LYS A 21 1.07 -43.05 45.82
N LYS A 22 1.70 -44.03 45.14
CA LYS A 22 1.49 -45.47 45.40
C LYS A 22 1.71 -45.76 46.88
N LYS A 23 0.64 -46.15 47.57
CA LYS A 23 0.71 -46.79 48.88
C LYS A 23 0.86 -48.29 48.66
N PHE A 24 1.68 -48.95 49.47
CA PHE A 24 2.00 -50.38 49.34
C PHE A 24 0.74 -51.22 49.05
N LEU A 25 0.73 -51.93 47.92
CA LEU A 25 -0.35 -52.77 47.38
C LEU A 25 -1.70 -52.13 46.98
N ARG A 26 -1.94 -50.82 47.13
CA ARG A 26 -3.25 -50.20 46.77
C ARG A 26 -3.12 -49.21 45.60
N ARG A 27 -3.94 -49.38 44.57
CA ARG A 27 -4.08 -48.38 43.48
C ARG A 27 -4.73 -47.11 44.05
N PRO A 28 -4.16 -45.92 43.79
CA PRO A 28 -4.76 -44.65 44.21
C PRO A 28 -6.11 -44.44 43.51
N ASN A 29 -7.06 -43.81 44.21
CA ASN A 29 -8.37 -43.48 43.67
C ASN A 29 -8.26 -42.21 42.83
N THR A 30 -7.95 -42.34 41.54
CA THR A 30 -7.75 -41.21 40.63
C THR A 30 -9.01 -40.36 40.44
N ALA A 31 -10.20 -40.94 40.53
CA ALA A 31 -11.46 -40.21 40.41
C ALA A 31 -11.71 -39.25 41.58
N GLU A 32 -11.47 -39.68 42.83
CA GLU A 32 -11.60 -38.81 44.01
C GLU A 32 -10.56 -37.69 44.01
N VAL A 33 -9.36 -37.98 43.53
CA VAL A 33 -8.30 -36.97 43.39
C VAL A 33 -8.68 -35.92 42.35
N ARG A 34 -9.22 -36.33 41.20
CA ARG A 34 -9.74 -35.42 40.18
C ARG A 34 -10.79 -34.48 40.79
N ASP A 35 -11.76 -35.01 41.53
CA ASP A 35 -12.82 -34.20 42.13
C ASP A 35 -12.26 -33.23 43.18
N SER A 36 -11.25 -33.68 43.95
CA SER A 36 -10.51 -32.79 44.88
C SER A 36 -9.81 -31.63 44.15
N TYR A 37 -9.20 -31.88 42.98
CA TYR A 37 -8.59 -30.81 42.16
C TYR A 37 -9.66 -29.87 41.58
N LYS A 38 -10.81 -30.41 41.17
CA LYS A 38 -11.93 -29.60 40.67
C LYS A 38 -12.42 -28.61 41.74
N ASP A 39 -12.57 -29.06 42.99
CA ASP A 39 -12.96 -28.20 44.11
C ASP A 39 -11.92 -27.11 44.40
N LEU A 40 -10.64 -27.47 44.40
CA LEU A 40 -9.55 -26.51 44.59
C LEU A 40 -9.51 -25.46 43.46
N CYS A 41 -9.73 -25.86 42.21
CA CYS A 41 -9.83 -24.94 41.08
C CYS A 41 -10.98 -23.92 41.27
N VAL A 42 -12.14 -24.37 41.74
CA VAL A 42 -13.28 -23.47 42.03
C VAL A 42 -12.96 -22.48 43.16
N GLN A 43 -12.15 -22.87 44.15
CA GLN A 43 -11.69 -21.95 45.20
C GLN A 43 -10.73 -20.89 44.64
N LEU A 44 -9.68 -21.32 43.92
CA LEU A 44 -8.68 -20.42 43.34
C LEU A 44 -9.28 -19.40 42.37
N THR A 45 -10.30 -19.80 41.63
CA THR A 45 -11.01 -18.90 40.69
C THR A 45 -11.87 -17.87 41.38
N LYS A 46 -12.49 -18.20 42.53
CA LYS A 46 -13.21 -17.21 43.36
C LYS A 46 -12.27 -16.14 43.91
N GLU A 47 -11.02 -16.50 44.14
CA GLU A 47 -9.99 -15.58 44.64
C GLU A 47 -9.22 -14.88 43.52
N CYS A 48 -9.67 -15.03 42.26
CA CYS A 48 -9.07 -14.44 41.06
C CYS A 48 -7.62 -14.87 40.84
N ASN A 49 -7.23 -16.05 41.32
CA ASN A 49 -5.88 -16.58 41.14
C ASN A 49 -5.81 -17.51 39.92
N HIS A 50 -5.95 -16.90 38.73
CA HIS A 50 -6.04 -17.58 37.43
C HIS A 50 -4.86 -18.53 37.10
N PRO A 51 -3.56 -18.16 37.26
CA PRO A 51 -2.47 -19.03 36.82
C PRO A 51 -2.40 -20.32 37.65
N TYR A 52 -2.60 -20.24 38.96
CA TYR A 52 -2.64 -21.45 39.80
C TYR A 52 -3.88 -22.30 39.52
N ALA A 53 -5.04 -21.68 39.23
CA ALA A 53 -6.22 -22.43 38.81
C ALA A 53 -5.97 -23.22 37.51
N ALA A 54 -5.20 -22.67 36.58
CA ALA A 54 -4.79 -23.34 35.36
C ALA A 54 -3.88 -24.55 35.64
N PHE A 55 -2.86 -24.40 36.49
CA PHE A 55 -2.00 -25.52 36.90
C PHE A 55 -2.77 -26.65 37.60
N VAL A 56 -3.78 -26.31 38.42
CA VAL A 56 -4.68 -27.32 39.02
C VAL A 56 -5.51 -28.03 37.94
N CYS A 57 -5.99 -27.32 36.92
CA CYS A 57 -6.68 -27.95 35.79
C CYS A 57 -5.76 -28.89 35.00
N LEU A 58 -4.50 -28.54 34.78
CA LEU A 58 -3.52 -29.45 34.16
C LEU A 58 -3.33 -30.74 34.97
N ALA A 59 -3.26 -30.64 36.30
CA ALA A 59 -3.21 -31.82 37.17
C ALA A 59 -4.49 -32.65 37.10
N GLN A 60 -5.65 -31.99 36.99
CA GLN A 60 -6.94 -32.65 36.79
C GLN A 60 -6.99 -33.37 35.43
N ALA A 61 -6.47 -32.78 34.34
CA ALA A 61 -6.43 -33.39 33.02
C ALA A 61 -5.60 -34.68 33.02
N ARG A 62 -4.44 -34.70 33.69
CA ARG A 62 -3.63 -35.92 33.89
C ARG A 62 -4.37 -37.01 34.67
N CYS A 63 -5.29 -36.64 35.56
CA CYS A 63 -6.13 -37.62 36.25
C CYS A 63 -7.20 -38.21 35.31
N GLU A 64 -7.77 -37.42 34.41
CA GLU A 64 -8.71 -37.87 33.39
C GLU A 64 -8.04 -38.77 32.34
N GLU A 65 -6.80 -38.44 31.94
CA GLU A 65 -5.95 -39.28 31.09
C GLU A 65 -5.76 -40.66 31.75
N ALA A 66 -5.42 -40.69 33.04
CA ALA A 66 -5.27 -41.93 33.82
C ALA A 66 -6.59 -42.71 34.02
N LEU A 67 -7.73 -42.06 33.80
CA LEU A 67 -9.07 -42.66 33.81
C LEU A 67 -9.54 -43.05 32.40
N GLU A 68 -8.73 -42.83 31.37
CA GLU A 68 -9.05 -43.05 29.94
C GLU A 68 -10.27 -42.23 29.46
N ASN A 69 -10.59 -41.13 30.14
CA ASN A 69 -11.70 -40.25 29.79
C ASN A 69 -11.23 -39.10 28.89
N LYS A 70 -11.08 -39.39 27.59
CA LYS A 70 -10.51 -38.45 26.61
C LYS A 70 -11.32 -37.15 26.45
N LEU A 71 -12.64 -37.22 26.47
CA LEU A 71 -13.48 -36.02 26.31
C LEU A 71 -13.43 -35.13 27.55
N GLY A 72 -13.39 -35.73 28.75
CA GLY A 72 -13.22 -34.99 30.01
C GLY A 72 -11.83 -34.40 30.17
N GLU A 73 -10.80 -35.08 29.68
CA GLU A 73 -9.43 -34.56 29.58
C GLU A 73 -9.39 -33.33 28.66
N ALA A 74 -9.95 -33.41 27.45
CA ALA A 74 -10.01 -32.29 26.51
C ALA A 74 -10.78 -31.07 27.06
N GLU A 75 -11.90 -31.30 27.75
CA GLU A 75 -12.67 -30.23 28.42
C GLU A 75 -11.84 -29.58 29.53
N THR A 76 -11.13 -30.37 30.32
CA THR A 76 -10.28 -29.88 31.42
C THR A 76 -9.08 -29.09 30.89
N LEU A 77 -8.47 -29.53 29.79
CA LEU A 77 -7.41 -28.79 29.09
C LEU A 77 -7.92 -27.45 28.55
N THR A 78 -9.12 -27.43 27.97
CA THR A 78 -9.77 -26.19 27.50
C THR A 78 -9.93 -25.20 28.66
N ARG A 79 -10.42 -25.67 29.81
CA ARG A 79 -10.56 -24.84 31.02
C ARG A 79 -9.20 -24.32 31.50
N ALA A 80 -8.14 -25.11 31.43
CA ALA A 80 -6.79 -24.67 31.77
C ALA A 80 -6.34 -23.51 30.85
N GLY A 81 -6.50 -23.68 29.53
CA GLY A 81 -6.20 -22.65 28.54
C GLY A 81 -6.97 -21.35 28.75
N GLN A 82 -8.27 -21.45 29.07
CA GLN A 82 -9.10 -20.27 29.40
C GLN A 82 -8.57 -19.49 30.60
N TYR A 83 -8.10 -20.17 31.64
CA TYR A 83 -7.52 -19.49 32.81
C TYR A 83 -6.17 -18.85 32.50
N PHE A 84 -5.35 -19.49 31.67
CA PHE A 84 -4.10 -18.87 31.21
C PHE A 84 -4.36 -17.63 30.36
N PHE A 85 -5.32 -17.65 29.42
CA PHE A 85 -5.70 -16.44 28.68
C PHE A 85 -6.21 -15.31 29.58
N LYS A 86 -7.00 -15.63 30.61
CA LYS A 86 -7.45 -14.62 31.60
C LYS A 86 -6.27 -14.03 32.37
N SER A 87 -5.34 -14.88 32.81
CA SER A 87 -4.11 -14.45 33.49
C SER A 87 -3.29 -13.52 32.59
N GLU A 88 -3.14 -13.85 31.31
CA GLU A 88 -2.43 -13.01 30.34
C GLU A 88 -3.15 -11.67 30.11
N ALA A 89 -4.48 -11.68 30.01
CA ALA A 89 -5.27 -10.45 29.90
C ALA A 89 -5.12 -9.56 31.15
N ASP A 90 -5.11 -10.14 32.35
CA ASP A 90 -4.88 -9.41 33.60
C ASP A 90 -3.46 -8.79 33.65
N LYS A 91 -2.44 -9.49 33.13
CA LYS A 91 -1.07 -8.97 33.00
C LYS A 91 -1.01 -7.81 32.01
N ALA A 92 -1.65 -7.95 30.85
CA ALA A 92 -1.72 -6.91 29.83
C ALA A 92 -2.38 -5.62 30.36
N MET A 93 -3.45 -5.75 31.16
CA MET A 93 -4.11 -4.58 31.79
C MET A 93 -3.24 -3.87 32.84
N THR A 94 -2.36 -4.60 33.53
CA THR A 94 -1.57 -4.06 34.64
C THR A 94 -0.22 -3.48 34.20
N SER A 95 0.00 -3.29 32.90
CA SER A 95 1.21 -2.67 32.31
C SER A 95 2.51 -3.40 32.68
N ARG A 96 2.44 -4.70 32.95
CA ARG A 96 3.65 -5.52 33.11
C ARG A 96 4.01 -6.11 31.77
N ASP A 97 5.26 -5.97 31.37
CA ASP A 97 5.83 -6.75 30.28
C ASP A 97 5.66 -8.23 30.64
N SER A 98 4.68 -8.87 30.01
CA SER A 98 4.50 -10.31 30.10
C SER A 98 5.49 -10.96 29.16
N PHE A 99 6.24 -11.94 29.65
CA PHE A 99 7.09 -12.79 28.81
C PHE A 99 6.27 -13.82 28.01
N GLU A 100 4.94 -13.64 27.95
CA GLU A 100 3.99 -14.48 27.21
C GLU A 100 4.00 -15.96 27.64
N GLU A 101 4.51 -16.27 28.83
CA GLU A 101 4.55 -17.63 29.37
C GLU A 101 3.15 -18.23 29.48
N ASP A 102 2.20 -17.48 30.08
CA ASP A 102 0.82 -17.94 30.22
C ASP A 102 0.16 -18.06 28.84
N LEU A 103 0.47 -17.17 27.89
CA LEU A 103 -0.04 -17.28 26.53
C LEU A 103 0.43 -18.57 25.85
N MET A 104 1.72 -18.89 25.94
CA MET A 104 2.28 -20.11 25.36
C MET A 104 1.66 -21.36 25.99
N ASP A 105 1.48 -21.36 27.31
CA ASP A 105 0.79 -22.44 28.02
C ASP A 105 -0.69 -22.54 27.61
N ALA A 106 -1.37 -21.41 27.38
CA ALA A 106 -2.74 -21.39 26.89
C ALA A 106 -2.84 -22.05 25.51
N LEU A 107 -2.00 -21.63 24.55
CA LEU A 107 -1.97 -22.17 23.20
C LEU A 107 -1.68 -23.66 23.19
N TYR A 108 -0.72 -24.11 24.01
CA TYR A 108 -0.43 -25.53 24.19
C TYR A 108 -1.66 -26.32 24.66
N CYS A 109 -2.39 -25.79 25.65
CA CYS A 109 -3.61 -26.44 26.16
C CYS A 109 -4.71 -26.51 25.09
N PHE A 110 -4.93 -25.42 24.34
CA PHE A 110 -5.93 -25.38 23.28
C PHE A 110 -5.57 -26.31 22.12
N ASP A 111 -4.32 -26.31 21.66
CA ASP A 111 -3.88 -27.18 20.56
C ASP A 111 -4.01 -28.66 20.95
N ALA A 112 -3.62 -29.02 22.18
CA ALA A 112 -3.83 -30.37 22.70
C ALA A 112 -5.31 -30.75 22.73
N ALA A 113 -6.19 -29.87 23.22
CA ALA A 113 -7.64 -30.12 23.27
C ALA A 113 -8.26 -30.23 21.87
N ILE A 114 -7.86 -29.37 20.93
CA ILE A 114 -8.30 -29.40 19.52
C ILE A 114 -7.93 -30.75 18.90
N ASP A 115 -6.68 -31.18 19.04
CA ASP A 115 -6.21 -32.46 18.50
C ASP A 115 -6.98 -33.65 19.08
N MET A 116 -7.28 -33.62 20.39
CA MET A 116 -8.10 -34.65 21.03
C MET A 116 -9.52 -34.70 20.46
N TYR A 117 -10.19 -33.55 20.32
CA TYR A 117 -11.53 -33.51 19.72
C TYR A 117 -11.54 -33.98 18.27
N LEU A 118 -10.48 -33.68 17.50
CA LEU A 118 -10.33 -34.17 16.13
C LEU A 118 -10.15 -35.69 16.08
N ARG A 119 -9.32 -36.27 16.96
CA ARG A 119 -9.14 -37.74 17.06
C ARG A 119 -10.43 -38.47 17.42
N GLU A 120 -11.26 -37.87 18.26
CA GLU A 120 -12.57 -38.40 18.66
C GLU A 120 -13.70 -38.06 17.66
N GLY A 121 -13.38 -37.45 16.52
CA GLY A 121 -14.33 -37.11 15.45
C GLY A 121 -15.28 -35.95 15.77
N LYS A 122 -15.05 -35.21 16.86
CA LYS A 122 -15.87 -34.08 17.30
C LYS A 122 -15.43 -32.76 16.65
N LYS A 123 -15.53 -32.68 15.31
CA LYS A 123 -15.09 -31.51 14.52
C LYS A 123 -15.73 -30.18 14.94
N ALA A 124 -17.02 -30.19 15.28
CA ALA A 124 -17.73 -28.98 15.70
C ALA A 124 -17.17 -28.39 17.02
N LEU A 125 -16.78 -29.24 17.97
CA LEU A 125 -16.15 -28.78 19.22
C LEU A 125 -14.73 -28.26 18.96
N ALA A 126 -13.96 -28.96 18.11
CA ALA A 126 -12.64 -28.49 17.69
C ALA A 126 -12.72 -27.12 16.98
N ALA A 127 -13.71 -26.91 16.11
CA ALA A 127 -13.93 -25.62 15.45
C ALA A 127 -14.28 -24.51 16.44
N ALA A 128 -15.17 -24.79 17.40
CA ALA A 128 -15.55 -23.83 18.43
C ALA A 128 -14.33 -23.38 19.25
N LEU A 129 -13.44 -24.30 19.60
CA LEU A 129 -12.17 -23.97 20.26
C LEU A 129 -11.27 -23.11 19.37
N CYS A 130 -11.11 -23.43 18.10
CA CYS A 130 -10.33 -22.60 17.16
C CYS A 130 -10.89 -21.15 17.10
N VAL A 131 -12.21 -20.98 17.08
CA VAL A 131 -12.85 -19.65 17.13
C VAL A 131 -12.56 -18.93 18.45
N GLU A 132 -12.62 -19.64 19.57
CA GLU A 132 -12.33 -19.09 20.90
C GLU A 132 -10.86 -18.66 21.04
N THR A 133 -9.91 -19.50 20.62
CA THR A 133 -8.47 -19.19 20.60
C THR A 133 -8.21 -17.97 19.72
N SER A 134 -8.76 -17.94 18.50
CA SER A 134 -8.62 -16.82 17.57
C SER A 134 -9.14 -15.50 18.17
N ARG A 135 -10.31 -15.53 18.80
CA ARG A 135 -10.88 -14.35 19.48
C ARG A 135 -10.03 -13.89 20.67
N SER A 136 -9.55 -14.82 21.47
CA SER A 136 -8.73 -14.51 22.65
C SER A 136 -7.41 -13.87 22.24
N LEU A 137 -6.76 -14.38 21.20
CA LEU A 137 -5.56 -13.78 20.60
C LEU A 137 -5.80 -12.38 20.05
N ALA A 138 -6.90 -12.19 19.30
CA ALA A 138 -7.25 -10.88 18.76
C ALA A 138 -7.50 -9.83 19.87
N LEU A 139 -8.13 -10.22 20.99
CA LEU A 139 -8.32 -9.35 22.15
C LEU A 139 -7.01 -8.96 22.85
N LEU A 140 -5.96 -9.78 22.73
CA LEU A 140 -4.60 -9.47 23.19
C LEU A 140 -3.80 -8.65 22.16
N GLY A 141 -4.41 -8.24 21.04
CA GLY A 141 -3.74 -7.52 19.96
C GLY A 141 -2.89 -8.40 19.03
N LYS A 142 -2.93 -9.73 19.22
CA LYS A 142 -2.17 -10.71 18.44
C LYS A 142 -2.96 -11.22 17.25
N GLU A 143 -3.37 -10.30 16.38
CA GLU A 143 -4.21 -10.61 15.22
C GLU A 143 -3.49 -11.54 14.23
N GLU A 144 -2.17 -11.43 14.07
CA GLU A 144 -1.40 -12.27 13.14
C GLU A 144 -1.47 -13.76 13.52
N GLU A 145 -1.25 -14.07 14.81
CA GLU A 145 -1.35 -15.42 15.36
C GLU A 145 -2.80 -15.94 15.33
N SER A 146 -3.80 -15.05 15.32
CA SER A 146 -5.21 -15.42 15.35
C SER A 146 -5.77 -15.94 14.01
N ILE A 147 -5.17 -15.52 12.89
CA ILE A 147 -5.59 -15.87 11.52
C ILE A 147 -5.60 -17.39 11.26
N PRO A 148 -4.52 -18.16 11.53
CA PRO A 148 -4.51 -19.60 11.26
C PRO A 148 -5.62 -20.33 12.02
N TYR A 149 -5.93 -19.93 13.26
CA TYR A 149 -7.04 -20.49 14.03
C TYR A 149 -8.41 -20.17 13.41
N ALA A 150 -8.62 -18.93 12.95
CA ALA A 150 -9.87 -18.56 12.26
C ALA A 150 -10.08 -19.34 10.95
N LEU A 151 -9.02 -19.51 10.15
CA LEU A 151 -9.08 -20.28 8.91
C LEU A 151 -9.29 -21.78 9.19
N LYS A 152 -8.59 -22.34 10.18
CA LYS A 152 -8.77 -23.72 10.63
C LYS A 152 -10.21 -23.97 11.12
N ALA A 153 -10.82 -23.01 11.83
CA ALA A 153 -12.22 -23.10 12.22
C ALA A 153 -13.15 -23.19 11.00
N ALA A 154 -12.95 -22.33 10.00
CA ALA A 154 -13.75 -22.34 8.78
C ALA A 154 -13.67 -23.68 8.03
N ASP A 155 -12.49 -24.30 7.97
CA ASP A 155 -12.28 -25.60 7.31
C ASP A 155 -12.97 -26.75 8.06
N LEU A 156 -13.02 -26.68 9.39
CA LEU A 156 -13.66 -27.68 10.25
C LEU A 156 -15.19 -27.58 10.23
N GLU A 157 -15.76 -26.39 9.96
CA GLU A 157 -17.21 -26.11 9.98
C GLU A 157 -17.91 -26.37 8.64
N SER A 158 -17.40 -27.30 7.83
CA SER A 158 -18.01 -27.62 6.52
C SER A 158 -19.49 -28.05 6.58
N GLU A 159 -19.96 -28.57 7.72
CA GLU A 159 -21.37 -28.93 7.96
C GLU A 159 -22.26 -27.72 8.33
N SER A 160 -21.66 -26.62 8.80
CA SER A 160 -22.34 -25.40 9.24
C SER A 160 -21.84 -24.20 8.43
N PRO A 161 -22.41 -23.93 7.26
CA PRO A 161 -21.90 -22.90 6.36
C PRO A 161 -21.95 -21.49 6.94
N LEU A 162 -22.94 -21.19 7.79
CA LEU A 162 -23.02 -19.89 8.47
C LEU A 162 -21.87 -19.69 9.45
N ALA A 163 -21.47 -20.75 10.17
CA ALA A 163 -20.36 -20.67 11.09
C ALA A 163 -19.03 -20.50 10.32
N ALA A 164 -18.85 -21.26 9.24
CA ALA A 164 -17.68 -21.14 8.36
C ALA A 164 -17.55 -19.74 7.76
N ILE A 165 -18.66 -19.15 7.28
CA ILE A 165 -18.68 -17.76 6.79
C ILE A 165 -18.28 -16.79 7.91
N ALA A 166 -18.85 -16.93 9.11
CA ALA A 166 -18.50 -16.06 10.23
C ALA A 166 -17.03 -16.16 10.65
N ALA A 167 -16.41 -17.34 10.53
CA ALA A 167 -14.98 -17.54 10.76
C ALA A 167 -14.13 -16.88 9.67
N LEU A 168 -14.50 -17.04 8.39
CA LEU A 168 -13.82 -16.39 7.26
C LEU A 168 -13.93 -14.87 7.28
N THR A 169 -15.10 -14.31 7.64
CA THR A 169 -15.28 -12.86 7.78
C THR A 169 -14.42 -12.28 8.91
N ARG A 170 -14.17 -13.04 9.99
CA ARG A 170 -13.20 -12.63 11.02
C ARG A 170 -11.77 -12.70 10.50
N ALA A 171 -11.41 -13.75 9.78
CA ALA A 171 -10.09 -13.88 9.17
C ALA A 171 -9.80 -12.72 8.20
N SER A 172 -10.77 -12.35 7.35
CA SER A 172 -10.64 -11.21 6.43
C SER A 172 -10.48 -9.90 7.20
N GLN A 173 -11.22 -9.70 8.31
CA GLN A 173 -11.05 -8.53 9.17
C GLN A 173 -9.62 -8.42 9.71
N TYR A 174 -9.08 -9.49 10.30
CA TYR A 174 -7.71 -9.48 10.84
C TYR A 174 -6.68 -9.23 9.73
N GLN A 175 -6.89 -9.81 8.54
CA GLN A 175 -6.02 -9.60 7.39
C GLN A 175 -6.05 -8.14 6.91
N ILE A 176 -7.24 -7.49 6.90
CA ILE A 176 -7.39 -6.06 6.57
C ILE A 176 -6.66 -5.17 7.59
N ASN A 177 -6.81 -5.46 8.88
CA ASN A 177 -6.13 -4.72 9.95
C ASN A 177 -4.60 -4.79 9.82
N LEU A 178 -4.08 -5.94 9.41
CA LEU A 178 -2.66 -6.17 9.14
C LEU A 178 -2.20 -5.75 7.73
N LEU A 179 -3.05 -5.06 6.95
CA LEU A 179 -2.78 -4.62 5.59
C LEU A 179 -2.44 -5.76 4.60
N ARG A 180 -2.82 -7.00 4.91
CA ARG A 180 -2.66 -8.18 4.05
C ARG A 180 -3.84 -8.30 3.09
N PHE A 181 -3.99 -7.31 2.20
CA PHE A 181 -5.15 -7.15 1.34
C PHE A 181 -5.40 -8.34 0.40
N GLU A 182 -4.35 -8.96 -0.15
CA GLU A 182 -4.49 -10.16 -1.00
C GLU A 182 -5.05 -11.35 -0.22
N ALA A 183 -4.57 -11.59 1.01
CA ALA A 183 -5.08 -12.66 1.85
C ALA A 183 -6.54 -12.41 2.29
N ALA A 184 -6.88 -11.14 2.56
CA ALA A 184 -8.25 -10.73 2.85
C ALA A 184 -9.18 -11.02 1.68
N LEU A 185 -8.74 -10.71 0.46
CA LEU A 185 -9.45 -11.00 -0.77
C LEU A 185 -9.72 -12.51 -0.92
N ASP A 186 -8.70 -13.34 -0.66
CA ASP A 186 -8.84 -14.79 -0.71
C ASP A 186 -9.88 -15.32 0.29
N SER A 187 -9.90 -14.79 1.52
CA SER A 187 -10.90 -15.13 2.53
C SER A 187 -12.31 -14.72 2.08
N LEU A 188 -12.47 -13.54 1.46
CA LEU A 188 -13.76 -13.06 0.95
C LEU A 188 -14.26 -13.88 -0.24
N PHE A 189 -13.40 -14.26 -1.18
CA PHE A 189 -13.79 -15.16 -2.27
C PHE A 189 -14.20 -16.54 -1.75
N ARG A 190 -13.52 -17.08 -0.73
CA ARG A 190 -13.95 -18.31 -0.05
C ARG A 190 -15.34 -18.17 0.58
N VAL A 191 -15.69 -17.00 1.13
CA VAL A 191 -17.06 -16.73 1.61
C VAL A 191 -18.07 -16.88 0.47
N VAL A 192 -17.80 -16.26 -0.68
CA VAL A 192 -18.67 -16.36 -1.87
C VAL A 192 -18.80 -17.82 -2.34
N ASP A 193 -17.71 -18.57 -2.35
CA ASP A 193 -17.72 -19.99 -2.72
C ASP A 193 -18.57 -20.85 -1.78
N VAL A 194 -18.48 -20.63 -0.46
CA VAL A 194 -19.33 -21.32 0.53
C VAL A 194 -20.80 -20.98 0.31
N VAL A 195 -21.13 -19.72 0.01
CA VAL A 195 -22.50 -19.31 -0.28
C VAL A 195 -23.03 -19.97 -1.56
N LEU A 196 -22.23 -20.01 -2.63
CA LEU A 196 -22.60 -20.66 -3.89
C LEU A 196 -22.77 -22.18 -3.74
N ALA A 197 -21.94 -22.83 -2.93
CA ALA A 197 -22.04 -24.26 -2.65
C ALA A 197 -23.31 -24.62 -1.86
N THR A 198 -23.73 -23.74 -0.95
CA THR A 198 -24.84 -23.99 -0.01
C THR A 198 -26.21 -23.70 -0.59
N CYS A 199 -26.35 -22.65 -1.40
CA CYS A 199 -27.62 -22.35 -2.05
C CYS A 199 -27.93 -23.30 -3.25
N HIS A 200 -27.24 -24.44 -3.39
CA HIS A 200 -27.39 -25.46 -4.45
C HIS A 200 -27.68 -24.86 -5.83
N VAL A 201 -26.66 -24.31 -6.50
CA VAL A 201 -26.78 -23.97 -7.92
C VAL A 201 -27.04 -25.28 -8.69
N ARG A 202 -28.31 -25.56 -9.01
CA ARG A 202 -28.63 -26.50 -10.10
C ARG A 202 -27.89 -25.97 -11.32
N ASN A 203 -27.10 -26.82 -11.96
CA ASN A 203 -26.42 -26.54 -13.23
C ASN A 203 -27.38 -26.18 -14.40
N ASP A 204 -28.67 -25.92 -14.12
CA ASP A 204 -29.74 -25.67 -15.10
C ASP A 204 -29.82 -24.21 -15.57
N ASP A 205 -29.12 -23.26 -14.94
CA ASP A 205 -28.96 -21.89 -15.47
C ASP A 205 -27.91 -21.82 -16.60
N ARG A 206 -28.00 -22.76 -17.56
CA ARG A 206 -27.27 -22.76 -18.84
C ARG A 206 -27.69 -21.62 -19.79
N THR A 207 -28.59 -20.73 -19.39
CA THR A 207 -29.08 -19.63 -20.24
C THR A 207 -28.23 -18.35 -20.18
N CYS A 208 -27.15 -18.31 -19.41
CA CYS A 208 -26.19 -17.19 -19.43
C CYS A 208 -24.79 -17.67 -19.84
N SER A 209 -24.67 -18.23 -21.05
CA SER A 209 -23.50 -18.99 -21.53
C SER A 209 -22.50 -18.19 -22.38
N THR A 210 -22.41 -16.86 -22.29
CA THR A 210 -21.47 -16.10 -23.17
C THR A 210 -20.70 -14.96 -22.52
N VAL A 211 -20.86 -14.69 -21.22
CA VAL A 211 -20.09 -13.66 -20.51
C VAL A 211 -19.49 -14.29 -19.25
N PRO A 212 -18.22 -14.03 -18.88
CA PRO A 212 -17.71 -14.40 -17.56
C PRO A 212 -18.65 -13.78 -16.50
N VAL A 213 -19.44 -14.63 -15.85
CA VAL A 213 -20.49 -14.16 -14.94
C VAL A 213 -19.82 -13.75 -13.63
N ASP A 214 -19.98 -12.47 -13.29
CA ASP A 214 -19.64 -11.89 -11.99
C ASP A 214 -20.15 -12.78 -10.85
N CYS A 215 -19.23 -13.28 -10.02
CA CYS A 215 -19.54 -14.25 -8.96
C CYS A 215 -20.45 -13.65 -7.88
N PHE A 216 -20.38 -12.35 -7.61
CA PHE A 216 -21.22 -11.68 -6.64
C PHE A 216 -22.66 -11.55 -7.15
N LEU A 217 -22.85 -11.17 -8.43
CA LEU A 217 -24.18 -11.19 -9.03
C LEU A 217 -24.78 -12.58 -9.09
N ARG A 218 -23.96 -13.59 -9.43
CA ARG A 218 -24.41 -14.98 -9.41
C ARG A 218 -24.87 -15.38 -8.02
N ALA A 219 -24.05 -15.11 -6.99
CA ALA A 219 -24.40 -15.44 -5.61
C ALA A 219 -25.67 -14.70 -5.14
N ALA A 220 -25.79 -13.41 -5.47
CA ALA A 220 -26.94 -12.59 -5.10
C ALA A 220 -28.26 -13.06 -5.75
N ARG A 221 -28.20 -13.59 -6.98
CA ARG A 221 -29.39 -14.17 -7.66
C ARG A 221 -29.86 -15.45 -7.00
N VAL A 222 -28.93 -16.31 -6.60
CA VAL A 222 -29.24 -17.63 -6.03
C VAL A 222 -29.73 -17.50 -4.59
N CYS A 223 -29.27 -16.48 -3.85
CA CYS A 223 -29.67 -16.25 -2.46
C CYS A 223 -30.41 -14.89 -2.35
N PRO A 224 -31.70 -14.80 -2.73
CA PRO A 224 -32.41 -13.52 -2.92
C PRO A 224 -32.80 -12.81 -1.60
N SER A 225 -32.76 -13.49 -0.45
CA SER A 225 -33.07 -12.92 0.86
C SER A 225 -32.34 -13.64 2.00
N GLY A 226 -32.22 -12.99 3.16
CA GLY A 226 -31.63 -13.58 4.37
C GLY A 226 -30.16 -13.24 4.58
N VAL A 227 -29.52 -13.98 5.50
CA VAL A 227 -28.14 -13.73 5.96
C VAL A 227 -27.12 -13.81 4.81
N TYR A 228 -27.27 -14.80 3.93
CA TYR A 228 -26.38 -14.98 2.78
C TYR A 228 -26.36 -13.78 1.83
N ARG A 229 -27.51 -13.13 1.63
CA ARG A 229 -27.60 -11.91 0.82
C ARG A 229 -26.81 -10.77 1.46
N ALA A 230 -26.93 -10.59 2.77
CA ALA A 230 -26.20 -9.57 3.50
C ALA A 230 -24.69 -9.83 3.47
N THR A 231 -24.26 -11.09 3.60
CA THR A 231 -22.83 -11.45 3.53
C THR A 231 -22.25 -11.25 2.13
N ILE A 232 -23.03 -11.55 1.06
CA ILE A 232 -22.59 -11.27 -0.31
C ILE A 232 -22.48 -9.75 -0.54
N ALA A 233 -23.46 -8.97 -0.08
CA ALA A 233 -23.44 -7.53 -0.18
C ALA A 233 -22.21 -6.91 0.51
N ASP A 234 -21.91 -7.36 1.73
CA ASP A 234 -20.72 -6.91 2.47
C ASP A 234 -19.41 -7.33 1.77
N ALA A 235 -19.29 -8.60 1.35
CA ALA A 235 -18.11 -9.08 0.64
C ALA A 235 -17.88 -8.36 -0.70
N GLU A 236 -18.96 -8.07 -1.43
CA GLU A 236 -18.87 -7.35 -2.70
C GLU A 236 -18.32 -5.94 -2.53
N VAL A 237 -18.82 -5.18 -1.55
CA VAL A 237 -18.35 -3.82 -1.28
C VAL A 237 -16.90 -3.85 -0.79
N GLN A 238 -16.53 -4.78 0.09
CA GLN A 238 -15.15 -4.93 0.54
C GLN A 238 -14.20 -5.29 -0.62
N CYS A 239 -14.59 -6.22 -1.50
CA CYS A 239 -13.78 -6.57 -2.67
C CYS A 239 -13.64 -5.43 -3.67
N LEU A 240 -14.68 -4.61 -3.86
CA LEU A 240 -14.59 -3.40 -4.69
C LEU A 240 -13.58 -2.41 -4.12
N LEU A 241 -13.60 -2.16 -2.80
CA LEU A 241 -12.65 -1.25 -2.16
C LEU A 241 -11.21 -1.83 -2.17
N LEU A 242 -11.05 -3.12 -1.91
CA LEU A 242 -9.75 -3.81 -1.98
C LEU A 242 -9.12 -3.76 -3.38
N PHE A 243 -9.94 -3.80 -4.44
CA PHE A 243 -9.45 -3.67 -5.82
C PHE A 243 -8.67 -2.36 -6.04
N TYR A 244 -9.10 -1.25 -5.42
CA TYR A 244 -8.40 0.04 -5.52
C TYR A 244 -7.23 0.19 -4.54
N LEU A 245 -6.99 -0.79 -3.66
CA LEU A 245 -5.83 -0.82 -2.75
C LEU A 245 -4.69 -1.72 -3.25
N ILE A 246 -4.99 -2.70 -4.11
CA ILE A 246 -4.02 -3.70 -4.57
C ILE A 246 -3.49 -3.30 -5.95
N HIS A 247 -2.16 -3.17 -6.08
CA HIS A 247 -1.52 -3.08 -7.39
C HIS A 247 -1.55 -4.45 -8.08
N PRO A 248 -2.14 -4.58 -9.28
CA PRO A 248 -2.44 -5.89 -9.83
C PRO A 248 -1.25 -6.51 -10.53
N ASP A 249 -0.66 -7.54 -9.91
CA ASP A 249 0.15 -8.53 -10.61
C ASP A 249 -0.52 -9.92 -10.49
N GLN A 250 -0.79 -10.53 -11.65
CA GLN A 250 -1.17 -11.95 -11.88
C GLN A 250 -2.66 -12.40 -11.75
N ARG A 251 -3.21 -12.72 -12.94
CA ARG A 251 -4.16 -13.79 -13.38
C ARG A 251 -5.33 -14.28 -12.49
N GLY A 252 -6.52 -14.37 -13.13
CA GLY A 252 -7.66 -15.21 -12.70
C GLY A 252 -8.69 -14.50 -11.84
N ARG A 253 -8.43 -14.36 -10.53
CA ARG A 253 -9.34 -13.67 -9.58
C ARG A 253 -9.43 -12.17 -9.82
N PHE A 254 -8.33 -11.58 -10.32
CA PHE A 254 -8.34 -10.19 -10.78
C PHE A 254 -9.36 -9.96 -11.90
N ALA A 255 -9.66 -10.96 -12.75
CA ALA A 255 -10.70 -10.82 -13.77
C ALA A 255 -12.09 -10.65 -13.14
N ALA A 256 -12.39 -11.32 -12.03
CA ALA A 256 -13.65 -11.14 -11.30
C ALA A 256 -13.75 -9.75 -10.69
N LEU A 257 -12.65 -9.21 -10.15
CA LEU A 257 -12.59 -7.85 -9.61
C LEU A 257 -12.65 -6.78 -10.70
N GLN A 258 -12.01 -7.00 -11.85
CA GLN A 258 -12.10 -6.12 -13.01
C GLN A 258 -13.53 -6.05 -13.53
N LEU A 259 -14.23 -7.19 -13.61
CA LEU A 259 -15.65 -7.22 -13.97
C LEU A 259 -16.49 -6.46 -12.94
N LEU A 260 -16.18 -6.60 -11.65
CA LEU A 260 -16.84 -5.87 -10.58
C LEU A 260 -16.63 -4.35 -10.72
N ALA A 261 -15.39 -3.90 -10.93
CA ALA A 261 -15.06 -2.49 -11.14
C ALA A 261 -15.74 -1.94 -12.41
N GLN A 262 -15.65 -2.64 -13.54
CA GLN A 262 -16.32 -2.29 -14.79
C GLN A 262 -17.84 -2.14 -14.63
N ARG A 263 -18.46 -3.00 -13.82
CA ARG A 263 -19.89 -2.94 -13.53
C ARG A 263 -20.26 -1.65 -12.80
N TYR A 264 -19.44 -1.19 -11.87
CA TYR A 264 -19.64 0.08 -11.17
C TYR A 264 -19.18 1.30 -11.98
N GLY A 265 -18.27 1.15 -12.94
CA GLY A 265 -17.85 2.21 -13.86
C GLY A 265 -18.79 2.42 -15.06
N SER A 266 -19.55 1.41 -15.48
CA SER A 266 -20.47 1.50 -16.63
C SER A 266 -21.87 1.97 -16.24
N VAL A 267 -22.32 3.09 -16.80
CA VAL A 267 -23.67 3.66 -16.61
C VAL A 267 -24.73 2.92 -17.44
N GLU A 268 -24.35 2.34 -18.58
CA GLU A 268 -25.30 1.92 -19.63
C GLU A 268 -25.78 0.46 -19.52
N HIS A 269 -25.01 -0.44 -18.88
CA HIS A 269 -25.26 -1.89 -18.93
C HIS A 269 -25.11 -2.58 -17.58
N CYS A 270 -25.79 -2.07 -16.55
CA CYS A 270 -25.70 -2.69 -15.23
C CYS A 270 -26.86 -3.68 -14.99
N PRO A 271 -26.57 -4.97 -14.74
CA PRO A 271 -27.57 -5.90 -14.23
C PRO A 271 -28.18 -5.36 -12.93
N HIS A 272 -29.47 -5.61 -12.68
CA HIS A 272 -30.11 -5.16 -11.44
C HIS A 272 -29.38 -5.73 -10.21
N VAL A 273 -28.72 -4.85 -9.45
CA VAL A 273 -28.05 -5.16 -8.19
C VAL A 273 -29.12 -5.19 -7.09
N ALA A 274 -29.86 -6.29 -7.04
CA ALA A 274 -31.00 -6.41 -6.14
C ALA A 274 -30.58 -6.42 -4.66
N HIS A 275 -29.36 -6.87 -4.35
CA HIS A 275 -28.87 -7.13 -2.98
C HIS A 275 -28.35 -5.91 -2.23
N LEU A 276 -27.99 -4.83 -2.94
CA LEU A 276 -27.54 -3.56 -2.37
C LEU A 276 -28.64 -2.49 -2.48
N GLY A 277 -28.60 -1.49 -1.60
CA GLY A 277 -29.51 -0.34 -1.66
C GLY A 277 -29.19 0.57 -2.84
N GLN A 278 -30.22 1.16 -3.47
CA GLN A 278 -30.05 2.03 -4.65
C GLN A 278 -29.11 3.22 -4.37
N THR A 279 -29.25 3.85 -3.21
CA THR A 279 -28.39 4.96 -2.77
C THR A 279 -26.92 4.53 -2.69
N LEU A 280 -26.65 3.39 -2.05
CA LEU A 280 -25.29 2.87 -1.93
C LEU A 280 -24.70 2.53 -3.31
N VAL A 281 -25.47 1.89 -4.18
CA VAL A 281 -25.02 1.59 -5.56
C VAL A 281 -24.66 2.88 -6.30
N PHE A 282 -25.48 3.91 -6.21
CA PHE A 282 -25.20 5.21 -6.85
C PHE A 282 -23.89 5.82 -6.35
N LEU A 283 -23.71 5.91 -5.03
CA LEU A 283 -22.50 6.48 -4.44
C LEU A 283 -21.23 5.66 -4.74
N LEU A 284 -21.33 4.32 -4.77
CA LEU A 284 -20.21 3.46 -5.17
C LEU A 284 -19.82 3.65 -6.64
N ARG A 285 -20.78 3.92 -7.54
CA ARG A 285 -20.46 4.28 -8.93
C ARG A 285 -19.75 5.61 -9.01
N THR A 286 -20.24 6.62 -8.29
CA THR A 286 -19.58 7.93 -8.21
C THR A 286 -18.14 7.77 -7.69
N LEU A 287 -17.93 6.94 -6.67
CA LEU A 287 -16.61 6.63 -6.15
C LEU A 287 -15.71 6.03 -7.24
N VAL A 288 -16.17 4.97 -7.91
CA VAL A 288 -15.41 4.30 -8.99
C VAL A 288 -15.05 5.27 -10.10
N MET A 289 -15.99 6.10 -10.56
CA MET A 289 -15.73 7.09 -11.60
C MET A 289 -14.67 8.12 -11.15
N LEU A 290 -14.74 8.63 -9.92
CA LEU A 290 -13.76 9.57 -9.39
C LEU A 290 -12.37 8.94 -9.23
N LEU A 291 -12.30 7.68 -8.80
CA LEU A 291 -11.05 6.93 -8.66
C LEU A 291 -10.40 6.63 -10.02
N GLU A 292 -11.19 6.28 -11.03
CA GLU A 292 -10.68 5.99 -12.39
C GLU A 292 -10.30 7.25 -13.17
N SER A 293 -11.00 8.37 -12.95
CA SER A 293 -10.75 9.62 -13.66
C SER A 293 -9.67 10.49 -13.03
N ASN A 294 -9.00 10.04 -11.96
CA ASN A 294 -8.14 10.88 -11.11
C ASN A 294 -8.84 12.21 -10.74
N GLY A 295 -10.07 12.10 -10.23
CA GLY A 295 -10.92 13.24 -9.90
C GLY A 295 -10.37 14.08 -8.73
N ASP A 296 -11.04 15.21 -8.47
CA ASP A 296 -10.69 16.14 -7.40
C ASP A 296 -10.64 15.44 -6.02
N PRO A 297 -9.53 15.52 -5.27
CA PRO A 297 -9.42 14.94 -3.93
C PRO A 297 -10.48 15.48 -2.97
N GLN A 298 -10.94 16.73 -3.14
CA GLN A 298 -11.98 17.29 -2.28
C GLN A 298 -13.32 16.59 -2.50
N ALA A 299 -13.68 16.30 -3.76
CA ALA A 299 -14.90 15.57 -4.09
C ALA A 299 -14.91 14.14 -3.51
N LEU A 300 -13.73 13.50 -3.45
CA LEU A 300 -13.58 12.19 -2.83
C LEU A 300 -13.78 12.23 -1.30
N VAL A 301 -13.32 13.29 -0.63
CA VAL A 301 -13.54 13.49 0.83
C VAL A 301 -15.02 13.77 1.12
N ASP A 302 -15.68 14.60 0.31
CA ASP A 302 -17.10 14.89 0.47
C ASP A 302 -17.93 13.60 0.27
N LEU A 303 -17.60 12.80 -0.74
CA LEU A 303 -18.21 11.51 -1.00
C LEU A 303 -17.99 10.49 0.14
N GLN A 304 -16.82 10.52 0.78
CA GLN A 304 -16.56 9.70 1.97
C GLN A 304 -17.57 10.01 3.09
N GLY A 305 -17.91 11.28 3.29
CA GLY A 305 -18.91 11.71 4.26
C GLY A 305 -20.31 11.14 3.97
N GLU A 306 -20.70 11.10 2.70
CA GLU A 306 -21.99 10.53 2.27
C GLU A 306 -22.03 8.99 2.36
N LEU A 307 -20.89 8.32 2.07
CA LEU A 307 -20.76 6.87 2.17
C LEU A 307 -20.67 6.38 3.62
N TRP A 308 -20.11 7.17 4.52
CA TRP A 308 -19.83 6.79 5.92
C TRP A 308 -20.99 6.09 6.66
N PRO A 309 -22.23 6.62 6.66
CA PRO A 309 -23.35 5.98 7.38
C PRO A 309 -23.88 4.72 6.68
N LEU A 310 -23.54 4.50 5.41
CA LEU A 310 -24.01 3.35 4.62
C LEU A 310 -23.03 2.18 4.64
N LEU A 311 -21.77 2.44 4.97
CA LEU A 311 -20.70 1.45 5.01
C LEU A 311 -20.50 0.87 6.42
N SER A 312 -20.03 -0.38 6.49
CA SER A 312 -19.58 -0.99 7.75
C SER A 312 -18.27 -0.35 8.25
N ALA A 313 -17.92 -0.55 9.52
CA ALA A 313 -16.67 -0.03 10.07
C ALA A 313 -15.44 -0.49 9.27
N THR A 314 -15.44 -1.75 8.84
CA THR A 314 -14.39 -2.34 7.98
C THR A 314 -14.32 -1.68 6.61
N GLN A 315 -15.47 -1.48 5.97
CA GLN A 315 -15.55 -0.81 4.67
C GLN A 315 -15.09 0.64 4.76
N ASN A 316 -15.47 1.35 5.83
CA ASN A 316 -14.99 2.71 6.11
C ASN A 316 -13.46 2.75 6.31
N GLN A 317 -12.89 1.76 7.00
CA GLN A 317 -11.44 1.64 7.14
C GLN A 317 -10.75 1.44 5.78
N LEU A 318 -11.27 0.56 4.92
CA LEU A 318 -10.74 0.36 3.57
C LEU A 318 -10.82 1.64 2.72
N LEU A 319 -11.97 2.31 2.72
CA LEU A 319 -12.15 3.57 2.00
C LEU A 319 -11.16 4.64 2.50
N HIS A 320 -10.95 4.72 3.81
CA HIS A 320 -9.98 5.63 4.40
C HIS A 320 -8.53 5.31 3.99
N HIS A 321 -8.18 4.02 3.86
CA HIS A 321 -6.87 3.63 3.32
C HIS A 321 -6.68 4.07 1.87
N ILE A 322 -7.72 3.95 1.02
CA ILE A 322 -7.65 4.39 -0.39
C ILE A 322 -7.35 5.90 -0.44
N LEU A 323 -8.11 6.69 0.31
CA LEU A 323 -7.95 8.15 0.33
C LEU A 323 -6.58 8.57 0.86
N ARG A 324 -6.08 7.91 1.90
CA ARG A 324 -4.73 8.16 2.42
C ARG A 324 -3.66 7.89 1.37
N LEU A 325 -3.76 6.79 0.62
CA LEU A 325 -2.81 6.47 -0.44
C LEU A 325 -2.84 7.54 -1.55
N LEU A 326 -4.02 8.00 -1.96
CA LEU A 326 -4.18 9.05 -2.97
C LEU A 326 -3.64 10.41 -2.52
N ILE A 327 -3.88 10.79 -1.25
CA ILE A 327 -3.36 12.04 -0.70
C ILE A 327 -1.83 11.98 -0.59
N VAL A 328 -1.27 10.86 -0.12
CA VAL A 328 0.18 10.68 -0.02
C VAL A 328 0.82 10.68 -1.41
N SER A 329 0.23 10.02 -2.40
CA SER A 329 0.77 10.04 -3.77
C SER A 329 0.73 11.44 -4.38
N ALA A 330 -0.33 12.21 -4.16
CA ALA A 330 -0.41 13.61 -4.59
C ALA A 330 0.64 14.49 -3.88
N LEU A 331 0.85 14.32 -2.58
CA LEU A 331 1.88 15.06 -1.83
C LEU A 331 3.30 14.71 -2.30
N VAL A 332 3.58 13.44 -2.60
CA VAL A 332 4.86 13.02 -3.17
C VAL A 332 5.07 13.62 -4.57
N ALA A 333 4.04 13.64 -5.42
CA ALA A 333 4.10 14.27 -6.74
C ALA A 333 4.36 15.78 -6.65
N CYS A 334 3.73 16.47 -5.70
CA CYS A 334 3.99 17.90 -5.43
C CYS A 334 5.39 18.14 -4.86
N ALA A 335 5.92 17.23 -4.04
CA ALA A 335 7.27 17.35 -3.49
C ALA A 335 8.36 17.10 -4.53
N SER A 336 8.10 16.27 -5.55
CA SER A 336 8.99 16.12 -6.71
C SER A 336 8.93 17.30 -7.68
N ALA A 337 7.91 18.14 -7.59
CA ALA A 337 7.83 19.41 -8.31
C ALA A 337 8.50 20.52 -7.49
N ALA A 338 9.82 20.41 -7.27
CA ALA A 338 10.57 21.50 -6.66
C ALA A 338 10.75 22.64 -7.67
N LEU A 339 10.25 23.84 -7.34
CA LEU A 339 10.66 25.07 -8.04
C LEU A 339 12.17 25.26 -7.83
N CYS A 340 12.88 25.52 -8.93
CA CYS A 340 14.32 25.74 -8.91
C CYS A 340 14.68 27.01 -8.12
N ASP A 341 15.22 26.86 -6.91
CA ASP A 341 15.56 28.01 -6.05
C ASP A 341 16.87 28.72 -6.48
N LYS A 342 17.74 28.08 -7.28
CA LYS A 342 19.03 28.63 -7.76
C LYS A 342 19.45 28.14 -9.16
N PRO A 343 18.99 28.76 -10.25
CA PRO A 343 19.48 28.44 -11.58
C PRO A 343 20.90 28.98 -11.81
N GLU A 344 21.85 28.12 -12.16
CA GLU A 344 23.16 28.51 -12.68
C GLU A 344 23.15 28.47 -14.21
N VAL A 345 23.54 29.59 -14.84
CA VAL A 345 23.55 29.73 -16.30
C VAL A 345 24.97 30.01 -16.79
N SER A 346 25.47 29.16 -17.69
CA SER A 346 26.73 29.37 -18.41
C SER A 346 26.42 29.66 -19.87
N SER A 347 26.96 30.75 -20.43
CA SER A 347 26.63 31.22 -21.78
C SER A 347 27.86 31.54 -22.61
N THR A 348 27.88 31.09 -23.86
CA THR A 348 28.87 31.41 -24.89
C THR A 348 28.21 32.04 -26.11
N TYR A 349 28.84 33.06 -26.68
CA TYR A 349 28.25 33.85 -27.77
C TYR A 349 29.17 33.89 -28.98
N ALA A 350 28.59 33.83 -30.17
CA ALA A 350 29.31 34.00 -31.43
C ALA A 350 28.52 34.92 -32.38
N ALA A 351 29.21 35.84 -33.04
CA ALA A 351 28.65 36.67 -34.10
C ALA A 351 29.44 36.43 -35.39
N THR A 352 28.73 36.24 -36.51
CA THR A 352 29.35 36.00 -37.82
C THR A 352 28.75 36.95 -38.84
N GLY A 353 29.60 37.77 -39.45
CA GLY A 353 29.23 38.72 -40.50
C GLY A 353 30.43 39.00 -41.39
N VAL A 354 30.25 38.81 -42.70
CA VAL A 354 31.24 39.16 -43.73
C VAL A 354 30.51 39.99 -44.78
N ASP A 355 30.89 41.27 -44.86
CA ASP A 355 30.20 42.31 -45.65
C ASP A 355 30.22 42.02 -47.18
N THR A 356 31.05 41.07 -47.61
CA THR A 356 31.20 40.69 -49.02
C THR A 356 30.28 39.56 -49.48
N GLN A 357 29.56 38.87 -48.58
CA GLN A 357 28.71 37.71 -48.94
C GLN A 357 27.25 37.81 -48.46
N TYR A 358 26.94 38.56 -47.40
CA TYR A 358 25.59 38.58 -46.81
C TYR A 358 25.14 40.00 -46.45
N LYS A 359 23.85 40.29 -46.57
CA LYS A 359 23.25 41.59 -46.20
C LYS A 359 22.96 41.72 -44.69
N GLN A 360 23.04 40.63 -43.93
CA GLN A 360 22.70 40.56 -42.51
C GLN A 360 23.79 39.82 -41.73
N THR A 361 24.00 40.21 -40.48
CA THR A 361 24.89 39.57 -39.51
C THR A 361 24.08 38.56 -38.70
N SER A 362 24.58 37.34 -38.54
CA SER A 362 23.97 36.31 -37.69
C SER A 362 24.58 36.34 -36.30
N PHE A 363 23.73 36.35 -35.29
CA PHE A 363 24.09 36.19 -33.89
C PHE A 363 23.66 34.83 -33.39
N LEU A 364 24.52 34.19 -32.61
CA LEU A 364 24.28 32.90 -31.98
C LEU A 364 24.60 33.03 -30.49
N ALA A 365 23.63 32.69 -29.64
CA ALA A 365 23.83 32.54 -28.20
C ALA A 365 23.63 31.07 -27.84
N GLN A 366 24.64 30.48 -27.21
CA GLN A 366 24.59 29.13 -26.64
C GLN A 366 24.62 29.25 -25.12
N PHE A 367 23.77 28.50 -24.44
CA PHE A 367 23.72 28.51 -22.98
C PHE A 367 23.32 27.16 -22.40
N THR A 368 23.73 26.91 -21.18
CA THR A 368 23.30 25.77 -20.37
C THR A 368 22.62 26.28 -19.11
N VAL A 369 21.54 25.61 -18.72
CA VAL A 369 20.81 25.89 -17.48
C VAL A 369 20.92 24.68 -16.59
N SER A 370 21.46 24.84 -15.40
CA SER A 370 21.49 23.80 -14.37
C SER A 370 20.74 24.26 -13.13
N CYS A 371 19.93 23.37 -12.57
CA CYS A 371 19.26 23.56 -11.30
C CYS A 371 19.72 22.48 -10.31
N ASP A 372 20.21 22.86 -9.14
CA ASP A 372 20.66 21.95 -8.07
C ASP A 372 21.60 20.80 -8.54
N GLY A 373 22.38 21.05 -9.59
CA GLY A 373 23.33 20.11 -10.17
C GLY A 373 22.79 19.23 -11.30
N GLU A 374 21.49 19.30 -11.62
CA GLU A 374 20.88 18.64 -12.77
C GLU A 374 20.65 19.61 -13.93
N LYS A 375 20.77 19.13 -15.17
CA LYS A 375 20.56 19.94 -16.38
C LYS A 375 19.07 20.09 -16.66
N PHE A 376 18.64 21.32 -16.89
CA PHE A 376 17.27 21.64 -17.27
C PHE A 376 16.99 21.17 -18.72
N GLN A 377 15.84 20.54 -18.97
CA GLN A 377 15.50 19.92 -20.26
C GLN A 377 14.06 20.21 -20.73
N ASP A 378 13.57 21.44 -20.55
CA ASP A 378 12.28 21.86 -21.12
C ASP A 378 12.43 22.74 -22.37
N GLU A 379 11.35 22.88 -23.13
CA GLU A 379 11.30 23.78 -24.29
C GLU A 379 11.30 25.25 -23.85
N LEU A 380 12.20 26.04 -24.43
CA LEU A 380 12.40 27.45 -24.08
C LEU A 380 12.16 28.37 -25.27
N VAL A 381 11.77 29.62 -24.98
CA VAL A 381 11.62 30.68 -25.99
C VAL A 381 12.34 31.94 -25.54
N ALA A 382 13.10 32.53 -26.46
CA ALA A 382 13.85 33.75 -26.21
C ALA A 382 13.09 34.98 -26.73
N GLN A 383 13.14 36.08 -25.99
CA GLN A 383 12.70 37.40 -26.43
C GLN A 383 13.93 38.28 -26.66
N ILE A 384 13.99 38.89 -27.84
CA ILE A 384 15.03 39.83 -28.25
C ILE A 384 14.31 41.07 -28.77
N GLY A 385 14.43 42.19 -28.05
CA GLY A 385 13.58 43.36 -28.26
C GLY A 385 12.09 43.03 -28.08
N ASN A 386 11.28 43.21 -29.14
CA ASN A 386 9.84 42.93 -29.14
C ASN A 386 9.47 41.65 -29.90
N GLU A 387 10.45 40.84 -30.29
CA GLU A 387 10.23 39.62 -31.07
C GLU A 387 10.64 38.37 -30.27
N PHE A 388 9.96 37.26 -30.55
CA PHE A 388 10.18 35.96 -29.91
C PHE A 388 10.84 34.99 -30.90
N TYR A 389 11.86 34.29 -30.42
CA TYR A 389 12.69 33.36 -31.18
C TYR A 389 12.66 31.97 -30.52
N PRO A 390 12.46 30.89 -31.29
CA PRO A 390 12.51 29.54 -30.73
C PRO A 390 13.93 29.22 -30.27
N VAL A 391 14.05 28.59 -29.10
CA VAL A 391 15.33 28.04 -28.63
C VAL A 391 15.37 26.56 -29.03
N SER A 392 16.49 26.13 -29.58
CA SER A 392 16.74 24.73 -29.91
C SER A 392 17.67 24.12 -28.87
N SER A 393 17.39 22.90 -28.43
CA SER A 393 18.21 22.14 -27.48
C SER A 393 18.81 20.90 -28.14
N ASP A 394 19.97 20.46 -27.67
CA ASP A 394 20.51 19.14 -27.96
C ASP A 394 20.16 18.11 -26.86
N ASP A 395 20.39 16.83 -27.14
CA ASP A 395 20.15 15.72 -26.19
C ASP A 395 21.04 15.82 -24.93
N GLU A 396 22.06 16.69 -24.96
CA GLU A 396 23.00 16.92 -23.87
C GLU A 396 22.60 18.09 -22.95
N GLY A 397 21.48 18.77 -23.23
CA GLY A 397 20.96 19.89 -22.43
C GLY A 397 21.66 21.23 -22.69
N ASN A 398 22.25 21.42 -23.87
CA ASN A 398 22.77 22.70 -24.35
C ASN A 398 21.73 23.36 -25.25
N TYR A 399 21.44 24.63 -24.96
CA TYR A 399 20.48 25.42 -25.69
C TYR A 399 21.17 26.39 -26.63
N GLN A 400 20.57 26.62 -27.80
CA GLN A 400 21.03 27.61 -28.77
C GLN A 400 19.86 28.40 -29.35
N VAL A 401 20.07 29.71 -29.48
CA VAL A 401 19.17 30.64 -30.17
C VAL A 401 19.97 31.46 -31.16
N SER A 402 19.41 31.66 -32.36
CA SER A 402 20.03 32.47 -33.41
C SER A 402 19.04 33.49 -33.97
N TRP A 403 19.55 34.69 -34.28
CA TRP A 403 18.78 35.77 -34.89
C TRP A 403 19.65 36.54 -35.89
N TYR A 404 19.00 37.33 -36.74
CA TYR A 404 19.65 38.06 -37.82
C TYR A 404 19.38 39.55 -37.71
N VAL A 405 20.42 40.37 -37.78
CA VAL A 405 20.30 41.83 -37.80
C VAL A 405 20.93 42.38 -39.09
N PRO A 406 20.30 43.34 -39.79
CA PRO A 406 20.93 44.00 -40.94
C PRO A 406 22.26 44.67 -40.56
N HIS A 407 23.29 44.55 -41.40
CA HIS A 407 24.64 45.10 -41.14
C HIS A 407 24.62 46.61 -40.82
N ARG A 408 23.67 47.36 -41.38
CA ARG A 408 23.52 48.81 -41.15
C ARG A 408 23.04 49.18 -39.74
N VAL A 409 22.44 48.22 -39.03
CA VAL A 409 21.83 48.38 -37.71
C VAL A 409 22.61 47.60 -36.64
N ALA A 410 23.48 46.67 -37.05
CA ALA A 410 24.35 45.94 -36.15
C ALA A 410 25.44 46.86 -35.56
N VAL A 411 25.38 47.11 -34.26
CA VAL A 411 26.35 47.94 -33.52
C VAL A 411 27.10 47.07 -32.51
N SER A 412 28.40 47.30 -32.31
CA SER A 412 29.14 46.70 -31.19
C SER A 412 28.54 47.15 -29.85
N GLY A 413 28.02 46.21 -29.08
CA GLY A 413 27.31 46.48 -27.84
C GLY A 413 26.81 45.19 -27.20
N GLY A 414 26.28 45.30 -25.98
CA GLY A 414 25.63 44.17 -25.32
C GLY A 414 24.13 44.13 -25.59
N GLU A 415 23.63 42.99 -26.06
CA GLU A 415 22.20 42.75 -26.28
C GLU A 415 21.68 41.77 -25.21
N THR A 416 20.54 42.08 -24.60
CA THR A 416 19.95 41.26 -23.55
C THR A 416 18.91 40.31 -24.13
N VAL A 417 19.12 39.03 -23.93
CA VAL A 417 18.20 37.96 -24.36
C VAL A 417 17.42 37.52 -23.12
N LYS A 418 16.11 37.71 -23.11
CA LYS A 418 15.23 37.24 -22.03
C LYS A 418 14.69 35.87 -22.40
N ILE A 419 14.72 34.90 -21.48
CA ILE A 419 14.30 33.53 -21.77
C ILE A 419 13.08 33.18 -20.93
N PHE A 420 12.10 32.56 -21.58
CA PHE A 420 10.80 32.19 -21.03
C PHE A 420 10.56 30.69 -21.22
N ASP A 421 9.91 30.09 -20.23
CA ASP A 421 9.34 28.74 -20.32
C ASP A 421 7.95 28.75 -21.02
N GLN A 422 7.36 27.57 -21.21
CA GLN A 422 6.07 27.41 -21.86
C GLN A 422 4.90 28.11 -21.13
N ASP A 423 4.98 28.28 -19.80
CA ASP A 423 3.91 28.88 -19.01
C ASP A 423 4.01 30.42 -18.95
N SER A 424 5.23 30.96 -18.89
CA SER A 424 5.53 32.39 -18.80
C SER A 424 5.46 33.11 -20.15
N ILE A 425 5.70 32.42 -21.28
CA ILE A 425 5.62 33.03 -22.62
C ILE A 425 4.21 33.56 -22.94
N SER A 426 3.17 32.84 -22.52
CA SER A 426 1.77 33.22 -22.75
C SER A 426 1.43 34.56 -22.09
N ARG A 427 2.01 34.81 -20.90
CA ARG A 427 1.86 36.06 -20.14
C ARG A 427 2.70 37.19 -20.77
N ALA A 428 3.91 36.89 -21.24
CA ALA A 428 4.78 37.86 -21.91
C ALA A 428 4.18 38.36 -23.24
N GLN A 429 3.63 37.46 -24.06
CA GLN A 429 2.96 37.83 -25.31
C GLN A 429 1.72 38.70 -25.06
N LYS A 430 0.97 38.43 -23.99
CA LYS A 430 -0.19 39.24 -23.61
C LYS A 430 0.21 40.64 -23.18
N ALA A 431 1.22 40.77 -22.32
CA ALA A 431 1.73 42.07 -21.86
C ALA A 431 2.20 42.96 -23.01
N LEU A 432 2.87 42.39 -24.02
CA LEU A 432 3.35 43.14 -25.18
C LEU A 432 2.22 43.59 -26.13
N ARG A 433 1.14 42.80 -26.26
CA ARG A 433 -0.06 43.19 -27.03
C ARG A 433 -0.83 44.34 -26.38
N GLU A 434 -0.77 44.46 -25.06
CA GLU A 434 -1.40 45.51 -24.27
C GLU A 434 -0.54 46.79 -24.16
N GLY A 435 0.62 46.83 -24.83
CA GLY A 435 1.55 47.97 -24.83
C GLY A 435 2.36 48.12 -23.53
N GLY A 436 2.38 47.10 -22.68
CA GLY A 436 3.16 47.05 -21.44
C GLY A 436 4.60 46.59 -21.64
N SER A 437 5.44 46.78 -20.61
CA SER A 437 6.80 46.22 -20.56
C SER A 437 6.78 44.78 -20.02
N THR A 438 7.73 43.94 -20.46
CA THR A 438 7.97 42.60 -19.91
C THR A 438 8.92 42.60 -18.71
N ASP A 439 9.33 43.78 -18.22
CA ASP A 439 10.18 43.93 -17.02
C ASP A 439 9.38 43.60 -15.74
N GLY A 440 9.76 42.52 -15.07
CA GLY A 440 9.09 42.04 -13.84
C GLY A 440 8.31 40.73 -13.99
N LEU A 441 8.26 40.14 -15.19
CA LEU A 441 7.83 38.75 -15.38
C LEU A 441 8.97 37.79 -14.98
N GLU A 442 8.61 36.62 -14.47
CA GLU A 442 9.54 35.54 -14.12
C GLU A 442 10.26 35.04 -15.38
N ALA A 443 11.39 35.66 -15.69
CA ALA A 443 12.25 35.36 -16.82
C ALA A 443 13.71 35.55 -16.38
N PHE A 444 14.58 34.61 -16.73
CA PHE A 444 16.01 34.80 -16.52
C PHE A 444 16.61 35.51 -17.74
N THR A 445 17.57 36.40 -17.48
CA THR A 445 18.17 37.25 -18.51
C THR A 445 19.60 36.81 -18.78
N VAL A 446 19.91 36.62 -20.06
CA VAL A 446 21.22 36.23 -20.56
C VAL A 446 21.79 37.44 -21.30
N SER A 447 22.84 38.07 -20.74
CA SER A 447 23.46 39.27 -21.32
C SER A 447 24.61 38.91 -22.25
N SER A 448 24.43 39.16 -23.54
CA SER A 448 25.50 39.00 -24.54
C SER A 448 26.33 40.28 -24.65
N SER A 449 27.63 40.17 -24.96
CA SER A 449 28.45 41.30 -25.39
C SER A 449 29.19 40.94 -26.67
N PHE A 450 29.07 41.77 -27.71
CA PHE A 450 29.68 41.52 -29.01
C PHE A 450 30.65 42.64 -29.41
N SER A 451 31.77 42.25 -30.04
CA SER A 451 32.65 43.16 -30.76
C SER A 451 32.47 42.92 -32.26
N SER A 452 32.05 43.93 -33.01
CA SER A 452 32.04 43.87 -34.48
C SER A 452 33.47 43.61 -35.00
N PRO A 453 33.64 42.79 -36.06
CA PRO A 453 34.95 42.62 -36.69
C PRO A 453 35.35 43.95 -37.36
N ILE A 454 36.42 44.57 -36.90
CA ILE A 454 37.06 45.71 -37.58
C ILE A 454 37.96 45.16 -38.68
N ASP A 455 37.78 45.71 -39.88
CA ASP A 455 38.54 45.42 -41.09
C ASP A 455 40.01 45.83 -40.93
N VAL A 456 40.93 44.86 -40.77
CA VAL A 456 42.39 45.10 -40.85
C VAL A 456 42.91 44.35 -42.08
N GLN A 457 42.98 45.03 -43.21
CA GLN A 457 43.68 44.54 -44.39
C GLN A 457 45.19 44.57 -44.14
N LEU A 458 45.80 43.42 -43.89
CA LEU A 458 47.26 43.26 -43.99
C LEU A 458 47.66 43.15 -45.47
N PRO A 459 48.75 43.78 -45.92
CA PRO A 459 49.10 43.91 -47.34
C PRO A 459 49.67 42.62 -47.97
N ILE A 460 49.52 41.46 -47.32
CA ILE A 460 50.06 40.18 -47.78
C ILE A 460 48.96 39.13 -47.68
N ALA A 461 48.62 38.48 -48.80
CA ALA A 461 47.58 37.47 -48.83
C ALA A 461 47.95 36.26 -47.94
N PRO A 462 46.99 35.71 -47.16
CA PRO A 462 47.25 34.66 -46.16
C PRO A 462 47.88 33.38 -46.73
N GLN A 463 47.67 33.10 -48.03
CA GLN A 463 48.36 32.02 -48.74
C GLN A 463 49.90 32.14 -48.75
N PHE A 464 50.47 33.36 -48.72
CA PHE A 464 51.92 33.57 -48.67
C PHE A 464 52.49 33.33 -47.26
N LEU A 465 51.73 33.64 -46.21
CA LEU A 465 52.09 33.34 -44.82
C LEU A 465 52.08 31.83 -44.54
N ALA A 466 51.07 31.12 -45.07
CA ALA A 466 51.00 29.66 -44.96
C ALA A 466 52.17 28.98 -45.70
N MET A 467 52.50 29.42 -46.91
CA MET A 467 53.62 28.86 -47.69
C MET A 467 54.98 29.08 -47.00
N ALA A 468 55.19 30.24 -46.37
CA ALA A 468 56.40 30.51 -45.60
C ALA A 468 56.51 29.64 -44.34
N ALA A 469 55.39 29.43 -43.63
CA ALA A 469 55.33 28.56 -42.45
C ALA A 469 55.56 27.08 -42.79
N PHE A 470 54.97 26.58 -43.88
CA PHE A 470 55.20 25.21 -44.35
C PHE A 470 56.61 24.99 -44.90
N GLY A 471 57.18 25.97 -45.62
CA GLY A 471 58.57 25.93 -46.06
C GLY A 471 59.56 25.89 -44.90
N TYR A 472 59.33 26.69 -43.85
CA TYR A 472 60.15 26.68 -42.63
C TYR A 472 60.04 25.36 -41.87
N ALA A 473 58.83 24.81 -41.73
CA ALA A 473 58.62 23.51 -41.09
C ALA A 473 59.29 22.36 -41.85
N ALA A 474 59.27 22.38 -43.20
CA ALA A 474 59.93 21.40 -44.03
C ALA A 474 61.47 21.46 -43.93
N VAL A 475 62.06 22.67 -43.86
CA VAL A 475 63.51 22.85 -43.66
C VAL A 475 63.93 22.40 -42.26
N VAL A 476 63.15 22.71 -41.23
CA VAL A 476 63.41 22.26 -39.86
C VAL A 476 63.29 20.74 -39.74
N LEU A 477 62.31 20.12 -40.39
CA LEU A 477 62.15 18.66 -40.43
C LEU A 477 63.27 17.97 -41.22
N PHE A 478 63.71 18.55 -42.35
CA PHE A 478 64.82 18.03 -43.15
C PHE A 478 66.18 18.14 -42.43
N MET A 479 66.41 19.20 -41.65
CA MET A 479 67.61 19.31 -40.81
C MET A 479 67.57 18.36 -39.59
N LYS A 480 66.39 18.04 -39.06
CA LYS A 480 66.23 17.14 -37.92
C LYS A 480 66.42 15.66 -38.29
N THR A 481 66.11 15.26 -39.52
CA THR A 481 66.32 13.88 -40.01
C THR A 481 67.76 13.60 -40.45
N ARG A 482 68.60 14.62 -40.64
CA ARG A 482 70.02 14.45 -41.01
C ARG A 482 70.98 14.39 -39.80
N ASN A 483 70.50 14.67 -38.59
CA ASN A 483 71.25 14.54 -37.33
C ASN A 483 70.98 13.21 -36.59
N VAL A 484 70.37 12.24 -37.27
CA VAL A 484 70.30 10.84 -36.82
C VAL A 484 70.85 9.94 -37.93
N GLN A 485 72.15 10.10 -38.19
CA GLN A 485 73.08 9.05 -38.60
C GLN A 485 74.51 9.49 -38.31
#